data_AF-A0A7X9F874-F1
#
_entry.id   AF-A0A7X9F874-F1
#
_cell.length_a   1.000
_cell.length_b   1.000
_cell.length_c   1.000
_cell.angle_alpha   90.00
_cell.angle_beta   90.00
_cell.angle_gamma   90.00
#
_symmetry.space_group_name_H-M   'P 1'
#
loop_
_entity.id
_entity.type
_entity.pdbx_description
1 polymer ?
#
loop_
_entity_poly.entity_id
_entity_poly.type
_entity_poly.pdbx_seq_one_letter_code
_entity_poly.pdbx_strand_id
1 'polypeptide(L)' 'PKEAQLLEMLANNPNSLIPREMALKKIWGSDDYFTARSMDVYITKLRKYLSDDESITIKNIHGAGFQLIIRENPGSDS' A
#
# COMPACT_ATOMS: atom_id res chain seq x y z
N PRO A 1 -1.76 -14.78 -0.73
CA PRO A 1 -0.54 -14.24 -0.07
C PRO A 1 -0.85 -12.96 0.72
N LYS A 2 -0.13 -12.65 1.81
CA LYS A 2 -0.39 -11.44 2.62
C LYS A 2 -0.08 -10.13 1.88
N GLU A 3 0.97 -10.11 1.08
CA GLU A 3 1.35 -8.98 0.23
C GLU A 3 0.29 -8.65 -0.83
N ALA A 4 -0.36 -9.66 -1.42
CA ALA A 4 -1.45 -9.47 -2.36
C ALA A 4 -2.67 -8.83 -1.68
N GLN A 5 -3.01 -9.25 -0.47
CA GLN A 5 -4.09 -8.62 0.32
C GLN A 5 -3.76 -7.17 0.68
N LEU A 6 -2.50 -6.87 1.02
CA LEU A 6 -2.05 -5.50 1.27
C LEU A 6 -2.23 -4.62 0.04
N LEU A 7 -1.78 -5.12 -1.11
CA LEU A 7 -1.92 -4.43 -2.38
C LEU A 7 -3.38 -4.23 -2.75
N GLU A 8 -4.20 -5.28 -2.66
CA GLU A 8 -5.63 -5.22 -2.96
C GLU A 8 -6.33 -4.18 -2.07
N MET A 9 -6.00 -4.13 -0.78
CA MET A 9 -6.59 -3.18 0.15
C MET A 9 -6.23 -1.73 -0.19
N LEU A 10 -4.96 -1.51 -0.58
CA LEU A 10 -4.45 -0.23 -1.07
C LEU A 10 -5.08 0.16 -2.42
N ALA A 11 -5.22 -0.79 -3.34
CA ALA A 11 -5.79 -0.61 -4.67
C ALA A 11 -7.30 -0.38 -4.65
N ASN A 12 -8.01 -0.97 -3.68
CA ASN A 12 -9.43 -0.72 -3.42
C ASN A 12 -9.68 0.66 -2.80
N ASN A 13 -8.66 1.26 -2.17
CA ASN A 13 -8.75 2.60 -1.57
C ASN A 13 -7.59 3.49 -2.08
N PRO A 14 -7.52 3.73 -3.39
CA PRO A 14 -6.45 4.53 -3.96
C PRO A 14 -6.61 5.97 -3.50
N ASN A 15 -5.48 6.65 -3.36
CA ASN A 15 -5.34 7.98 -2.77
C ASN A 15 -5.82 8.11 -1.32
N SER A 16 -6.15 7.00 -0.65
CA SER A 16 -6.56 7.00 0.76
C SER A 16 -5.41 6.66 1.70
N LEU A 17 -5.38 7.34 2.85
CA LEU A 17 -4.42 7.05 3.92
C LEU A 17 -4.90 5.81 4.69
N ILE A 18 -4.15 4.73 4.58
CA ILE A 18 -4.36 3.49 5.33
C ILE A 18 -3.42 3.47 6.54
N PRO A 19 -3.95 3.53 7.78
CA PRO A 19 -3.13 3.40 8.97
C PRO A 19 -2.40 2.07 9.02
N ARG A 20 -1.16 2.09 9.49
CA ARG A 20 -0.35 0.87 9.67
C ARG A 20 -1.07 -0.16 10.54
N GLU A 21 -1.61 0.26 11.67
CA GLU A 21 -2.33 -0.63 12.60
C GLU A 21 -3.55 -1.28 11.93
N MET A 22 -4.28 -0.51 11.11
CA MET A 22 -5.44 -1.02 10.38
C MET A 22 -5.03 -2.08 9.35
N ALA A 23 -3.99 -1.81 8.57
CA ALA A 23 -3.45 -2.79 7.61
C ALA A 23 -2.96 -4.05 8.30
N LEU A 24 -2.23 -3.90 9.41
CA LEU A 24 -1.72 -5.02 10.20
C LEU A 24 -2.86 -5.85 10.79
N LYS A 25 -3.83 -5.24 11.46
CA LYS A 25 -5.02 -5.94 11.98
C LYS A 25 -5.82 -6.63 10.88
N LYS A 26 -5.96 -6.02 9.69
CA LYS A 26 -6.75 -6.62 8.62
C LYS A 26 -6.09 -7.85 8.01
N ILE A 27 -4.78 -7.82 7.81
CA ILE A 27 -4.05 -8.88 7.08
C ILE A 27 -3.46 -9.94 8.02
N TRP A 28 -3.02 -9.53 9.22
CA TRP A 28 -2.41 -10.41 10.22
C TRP A 28 -3.31 -10.66 11.43
N GLY A 29 -4.29 -9.80 11.73
CA GLY A 29 -5.09 -9.88 12.96
C GLY A 29 -4.44 -9.20 14.17
N SER A 30 -3.15 -8.86 14.09
CA SER A 30 -2.39 -8.18 15.14
C SER A 30 -1.40 -7.15 14.57
N ASP A 31 -1.13 -6.11 15.35
CA ASP A 31 -0.22 -5.00 15.07
C ASP A 31 1.17 -5.17 15.71
N ASP A 32 1.56 -6.42 15.97
CA ASP A 32 2.84 -6.77 16.58
C ASP A 32 4.05 -6.19 15.83
N TYR A 33 5.12 -5.93 16.57
CA TYR A 33 6.38 -5.46 16.01
C TYR A 33 6.94 -6.39 14.90
N PHE A 34 6.67 -7.70 14.98
CA PHE A 34 7.08 -8.66 13.96
C PHE A 34 6.27 -8.53 12.65
N THR A 35 4.96 -8.32 12.74
CA THR A 35 4.07 -8.20 11.57
C THR A 35 4.33 -6.89 10.85
N ALA A 36 4.54 -5.83 11.62
CA ALA A 36 5.09 -4.56 11.21
C ALA A 36 6.36 -4.65 10.35
N ARG A 37 7.39 -5.33 10.86
CA ARG A 37 8.68 -5.52 10.14
C ARG A 37 8.45 -6.25 8.82
N SER A 38 7.57 -7.24 8.83
CA SER A 38 7.21 -8.01 7.63
C SER A 38 6.48 -7.15 6.60
N MET A 39 5.60 -6.26 7.07
CA MET A 39 4.85 -5.35 6.21
C MET A 39 5.75 -4.35 5.47
N ASP A 40 6.77 -3.78 6.12
CA ASP A 40 7.73 -2.88 5.46
C ASP A 40 8.49 -3.60 4.31
N VAL A 41 8.83 -4.88 4.51
CA VAL A 41 9.43 -5.72 3.46
C VAL A 41 8.44 -5.92 2.30
N TYR A 42 7.17 -6.20 2.61
CA TYR A 42 6.14 -6.35 1.58
C TYR A 42 5.90 -5.04 0.82
N ILE A 43 5.84 -3.89 1.49
CA ILE A 43 5.72 -2.58 0.84
C ILE A 43 6.89 -2.33 -0.11
N THR A 44 8.11 -2.66 0.30
CA THR A 44 9.30 -2.56 -0.57
C THR A 44 9.18 -3.46 -1.81
N LYS A 45 8.69 -4.68 -1.66
CA LYS A 45 8.43 -5.59 -2.79
C LYS A 45 7.33 -5.04 -3.71
N LEU A 46 6.20 -4.61 -3.15
CA LEU A 46 5.09 -4.04 -3.91
C LEU A 46 5.53 -2.82 -4.70
N ARG A 47 6.37 -1.93 -4.12
CA ARG A 47 6.96 -0.81 -4.84
C ARG A 47 7.81 -1.23 -6.03
N LYS A 48 8.54 -2.35 -5.94
CA LYS A 48 9.29 -2.90 -7.08
C LYS A 48 8.40 -3.56 -8.13
N TYR A 49 7.27 -4.13 -7.73
CA TYR A 49 6.30 -4.65 -8.71
C TYR A 49 5.57 -3.52 -9.43
N LEU A 50 5.23 -2.47 -8.68
CA LEU A 50 4.57 -1.28 -9.21
C LEU A 50 5.55 -0.31 -9.86
N SER A 51 6.87 -0.54 -9.80
CA SER A 51 7.84 0.34 -10.45
C SER A 51 7.77 0.26 -11.98
N ASP A 52 7.14 -0.78 -12.52
CA ASP A 52 6.79 -0.85 -13.94
C ASP A 52 5.67 0.14 -14.31
N ASP A 53 4.82 0.54 -13.36
CA ASP A 53 3.72 1.49 -13.53
C ASP A 53 4.04 2.84 -12.84
N GLU A 54 4.53 3.83 -13.61
CA GLU A 54 4.81 5.18 -13.08
C GLU A 54 3.56 5.92 -12.58
N SER A 55 2.37 5.45 -12.97
CA SER A 55 1.09 5.96 -12.51
C SER A 55 0.78 5.55 -11.06
N ILE A 56 1.37 4.46 -10.55
CA ILE A 56 1.07 3.92 -9.22
C ILE A 56 2.28 4.10 -8.32
N THR A 57 2.10 4.75 -7.16
CA THR A 57 3.19 4.97 -6.21
C THR A 57 2.70 4.78 -4.77
N ILE A 58 3.35 3.88 -4.04
CA ILE A 58 3.08 3.71 -2.60
C ILE A 58 3.91 4.72 -1.79
N LYS A 59 3.25 5.67 -1.14
CA LYS A 59 3.85 6.56 -0.14
C LYS A 59 3.74 5.98 1.27
N ASN A 60 4.82 6.16 2.04
CA ASN A 60 4.81 5.90 3.48
C ASN A 60 4.79 7.25 4.18
N ILE A 61 3.78 7.45 5.02
CA ILE A 61 3.60 8.65 5.84
C ILE A 61 4.07 8.31 7.26
N HIS A 62 5.20 8.87 7.65
CA HIS A 62 5.82 8.63 8.95
C HIS A 62 4.84 9.01 10.07
N GLY A 63 4.52 8.05 10.95
CA GLY A 63 3.56 8.24 12.05
C GLY A 63 2.08 8.14 11.68
N ALA A 64 1.72 8.07 10.38
CA ALA A 64 0.33 7.98 9.97
C ALA A 64 -0.01 6.64 9.28
N GLY A 65 0.81 6.16 8.34
CA GLY A 65 0.55 4.91 7.63
C GLY A 65 1.04 4.86 6.19
N PHE A 66 0.28 4.21 5.32
CA PHE A 66 0.59 4.01 3.91
C PHE A 66 -0.50 4.60 3.04
N GLN A 67 -0.12 5.21 1.92
CA GLN A 67 -1.05 5.76 0.96
C GLN A 67 -0.64 5.30 -0.43
N LEU A 68 -1.57 4.66 -1.15
CA LEU A 68 -1.37 4.36 -2.56
C LEU A 68 -1.77 5.59 -3.36
N ILE A 69 -0.87 6.14 -4.15
CA ILE A 69 -1.18 7.23 -5.07
C ILE A 69 -1.36 6.63 -6.45
N ILE A 70 -2.53 6.84 -7.06
CA ILE A 70 -2.78 6.50 -8.45
C ILE A 70 -2.96 7.81 -9.21
N ARG A 71 -2.05 8.07 -10.15
CA ARG A 71 -2.17 9.13 -11.13
C ARG A 71 -2.98 8.59 -12.30
N GLU A 72 -4.25 8.96 -12.38
CA GLU A 72 -4.97 8.83 -13.63
C GLU A 72 -4.33 9.79 -14.63
N ASN A 73 -3.83 9.24 -15.75
CA ASN A 73 -3.45 10.09 -16.88
C ASN A 73 -4.73 10.77 -17.36
N PRO A 74 -4.83 12.12 -17.39
CA PRO A 74 -6.00 12.82 -17.92
C PRO A 74 -6.08 12.74 -19.46
N GLY A 75 -5.72 11.60 -20.05
CA GLY A 75 -5.46 11.43 -21.49
C GLY A 75 -6.56 10.72 -22.28
N SER A 76 -7.78 10.63 -21.77
CA SER A 76 -8.90 10.04 -22.51
C SER A 76 -10.24 10.67 -22.16
N ASP A 77 -10.32 12.00 -22.20
CA ASP A 77 -11.56 12.67 -22.58
C ASP A 77 -11.24 13.44 -23.87
N SER A 78 -11.62 12.82 -25.00
CA SER A 78 -11.73 13.47 -26.31
C SER A 78 -13.06 14.21 -26.42
#